data_AF-A0A183F9P8-F1
#
_entry.id   AF-A0A183F9P8-F1
#
_cell.length_a   1.000
_cell.length_b   1.000
_cell.length_c   1.000
_cell.angle_alpha   90.00
_cell.angle_beta   90.00
_cell.angle_gamma   90.00
#
_symmetry.space_group_name_H-M   'P 1'
#
loop_
_entity.id
_entity.type
_entity.pdbx_description
1 polymer ?
#
loop_
_entity_poly.entity_id
_entity_poly.type
_entity_poly.pdbx_seq_one_letter_code
_entity_poly.pdbx_strand_id
1 'polypeptide(L)'
;LRDTEVAVATVDSAQGSEKSIVIVYTTRTHIDKDANHSFFADPKRLNVALSRARDGMFVIGCLSSLNVIPLWERIITWCRFNGVLAEMCFFEKTIPAAIKYEVRGRTSRKGGDIRDEGEEESVWRVPF
;
A
#
# COMPACT_ATOMS: atom_id res chain seq x y z
N LEU A 1 14.55 0.12 12.10
CA LEU A 1 13.36 -0.60 12.63
C LEU A 1 13.67 -1.54 13.82
N ARG A 2 14.93 -1.79 14.20
CA ARG A 2 15.24 -2.74 15.28
C ARG A 2 14.89 -2.26 16.70
N ASP A 3 14.54 -0.97 16.87
CA ASP A 3 14.20 -0.36 18.17
C ASP A 3 12.74 0.10 18.29
N THR A 4 11.83 -0.46 17.47
CA THR A 4 10.40 -0.18 17.57
C THR A 4 9.64 -1.45 17.97
N GLU A 5 8.65 -1.35 18.86
CA GLU A 5 7.75 -2.47 19.23
C GLU A 5 6.84 -2.95 18.08
N VAL A 6 7.01 -2.40 16.88
CA VAL A 6 6.26 -2.75 15.67
C VAL A 6 6.94 -3.93 14.97
N ALA A 7 6.24 -5.06 14.93
CA ALA A 7 6.68 -6.22 14.16
C ALA A 7 6.39 -6.00 12.66
N VAL A 8 7.40 -6.20 11.82
CA VAL A 8 7.28 -6.18 10.36
C VAL A 8 7.67 -7.55 9.83
N ALA A 9 6.74 -8.20 9.12
CA ALA A 9 6.92 -9.55 8.61
C ALA A 9 6.17 -9.73 7.28
N THR A 10 6.60 -10.72 6.49
CA THR A 10 5.80 -11.19 5.36
C THR A 10 4.59 -11.99 5.84
N VAL A 11 3.59 -12.16 4.98
CA VAL A 11 2.40 -12.97 5.27
C VAL A 11 2.78 -14.40 5.69
N ASP A 12 3.76 -15.02 5.01
CA ASP A 12 4.20 -16.38 5.31
C ASP A 12 4.84 -16.47 6.70
N SER A 13 5.69 -15.49 7.04
CA SER A 13 6.36 -15.44 8.34
C SER A 13 5.41 -15.09 9.49
N ALA A 14 4.24 -14.52 9.20
CA ALA A 14 3.22 -14.15 10.18
C ALA A 14 2.21 -15.29 10.47
N GLN A 15 2.42 -16.49 9.92
CA GLN A 15 1.52 -17.62 10.16
C GLN A 15 1.51 -18.03 11.63
N GLY A 16 0.31 -18.17 12.23
CA GLY A 16 0.14 -18.57 13.63
C GLY A 16 0.43 -17.47 14.65
N SER A 17 0.73 -16.25 14.18
CA SER A 17 0.83 -15.06 15.03
C SER A 17 -0.42 -14.19 14.88
N GLU A 18 -0.84 -13.54 15.95
CA GLU A 18 -1.94 -12.58 15.94
C GLU A 18 -1.52 -11.27 16.58
N LYS A 19 -2.14 -10.16 16.15
CA LYS A 19 -1.92 -8.82 16.71
C LYS A 19 -3.26 -8.11 16.85
N SER A 20 -3.36 -7.22 17.84
CA SER A 20 -4.54 -6.37 18.02
C SER A 20 -4.84 -5.54 16.77
N ILE A 21 -3.82 -4.89 16.22
CA ILE A 21 -3.92 -4.13 14.97
C ILE A 21 -2.96 -4.71 13.94
N VAL A 22 -3.43 -4.91 12.71
CA VAL A 22 -2.61 -5.35 11.57
C VAL A 22 -2.72 -4.36 10.42
N ILE A 23 -1.58 -4.06 9.80
CA ILE A 23 -1.52 -3.26 8.57
C ILE A 23 -1.01 -4.19 7.46
N VAL A 24 -1.88 -4.49 6.49
CA VAL A 24 -1.52 -5.22 5.28
C VAL A 24 -1.12 -4.22 4.22
N TYR A 25 0.14 -4.26 3.77
CA TYR A 25 0.65 -3.39 2.73
C TYR A 25 0.86 -4.17 1.43
N THR A 26 0.12 -3.84 0.38
CA THR A 26 0.33 -4.42 -0.95
C THR A 26 1.38 -3.60 -1.68
N THR A 27 2.58 -4.16 -1.82
CA THR A 27 3.76 -3.47 -2.35
C THR A 27 3.69 -3.17 -3.85
N ARG A 28 2.64 -3.64 -4.55
CA ARG A 28 2.53 -3.54 -6.01
C ARG A 28 1.53 -2.50 -6.47
N THR A 29 1.98 -1.68 -7.41
CA THR A 29 1.22 -0.63 -8.10
C THR A 29 0.87 -0.99 -9.55
N HIS A 30 1.29 -2.18 -10.01
CA HIS A 30 0.87 -2.76 -11.29
C HIS A 30 0.79 -4.29 -11.19
N ILE A 31 -0.30 -4.88 -11.67
CA ILE A 31 -0.54 -6.33 -11.75
C ILE A 31 -1.24 -6.64 -13.07
N ASP A 32 -0.68 -7.57 -13.84
CA ASP A 32 -1.27 -8.02 -15.09
C ASP A 32 -2.51 -8.90 -14.83
N LYS A 33 -3.50 -8.84 -15.73
CA LYS A 33 -4.74 -9.62 -15.61
C LYS A 33 -4.50 -11.13 -15.59
N ASP A 34 -3.44 -11.60 -16.25
CA ASP A 34 -3.07 -13.02 -16.32
C ASP A 34 -2.19 -13.46 -15.14
N ALA A 35 -1.93 -12.59 -14.18
CA ALA A 35 -1.06 -12.84 -13.02
C ALA A 35 -1.73 -13.74 -11.95
N ASN A 36 -2.43 -14.79 -12.36
CA ASN A 36 -3.09 -15.77 -11.49
C ASN A 36 -2.12 -16.46 -10.50
N HIS A 37 -0.81 -16.40 -10.75
CA HIS A 37 0.25 -16.89 -9.86
C HIS A 37 0.90 -15.82 -8.99
N SER A 38 0.39 -14.58 -9.02
CA SER A 38 0.92 -13.52 -8.17
C SER A 38 0.63 -13.84 -6.70
N PHE A 39 1.56 -13.46 -5.82
CA PHE A 39 1.42 -13.58 -4.35
C PHE A 39 0.07 -13.06 -3.84
N PHE A 40 -0.50 -12.06 -4.52
CA PHE A 40 -1.75 -11.40 -4.19
C PHE A 40 -3.01 -12.20 -4.58
N ALA A 41 -2.89 -13.15 -5.52
CA ALA A 41 -3.99 -14.00 -5.98
C ALA A 41 -4.13 -15.31 -5.19
N ASP A 42 -3.17 -15.64 -4.30
CA ASP A 42 -3.22 -16.85 -3.49
C ASP A 42 -4.25 -16.72 -2.34
N PRO A 43 -5.36 -17.47 -2.37
CA PRO A 43 -6.40 -17.39 -1.34
C PRO A 43 -5.90 -17.82 0.04
N LYS A 44 -4.90 -18.71 0.13
CA LYS A 44 -4.35 -19.16 1.42
C LYS A 44 -3.56 -18.05 2.09
N ARG A 45 -2.74 -17.34 1.33
CA ARG A 45 -1.98 -16.17 1.81
C ARG A 45 -2.93 -15.05 2.20
N LEU A 46 -3.97 -14.81 1.41
CA LEU A 46 -4.98 -13.80 1.73
C LEU A 46 -5.72 -14.14 3.03
N ASN A 47 -6.15 -15.40 3.22
CA ASN A 47 -6.77 -15.84 4.46
C ASN A 47 -5.85 -15.67 5.68
N VAL A 48 -4.57 -16.01 5.52
CA VAL A 48 -3.57 -15.78 6.57
C VAL A 48 -3.51 -14.30 6.90
N ALA A 49 -3.34 -13.42 5.92
CA ALA A 49 -3.25 -11.98 6.13
C ALA A 49 -4.49 -11.39 6.83
N LEU A 50 -5.69 -11.73 6.35
CA LEU A 50 -6.96 -11.19 6.86
C LEU A 50 -7.32 -11.68 8.27
N SER A 51 -6.79 -12.83 8.69
CA SER A 51 -7.09 -13.41 10.02
C SER A 51 -6.02 -13.10 11.08
N ARG A 52 -5.05 -12.23 10.80
CA ARG A 52 -4.03 -11.84 11.80
C ARG A 52 -4.53 -10.76 12.79
N ALA A 53 -5.55 -10.00 12.39
CA ALA A 53 -6.09 -8.89 13.18
C ALA A 53 -7.13 -9.38 14.19
N ARG A 54 -7.01 -8.95 15.45
CA ARG A 54 -8.03 -9.19 16.48
C ARG A 54 -9.02 -8.04 16.61
N ASP A 55 -8.51 -6.81 16.68
CA ASP A 55 -9.31 -5.62 17.00
C ASP A 55 -9.49 -4.69 15.78
N GLY A 56 -8.49 -4.63 14.89
CA GLY A 56 -8.56 -3.77 13.70
C GLY A 56 -7.56 -4.12 12.61
N MET A 57 -7.96 -3.84 11.37
CA MET A 57 -7.14 -4.09 10.18
C MET A 57 -7.19 -2.91 9.23
N PHE A 58 -6.01 -2.53 8.72
CA PHE A 58 -5.88 -1.59 7.61
C PHE A 58 -5.25 -2.30 6.42
N VAL A 59 -5.81 -2.12 5.24
CA VAL A 59 -5.21 -2.58 3.98
C VAL A 59 -4.81 -1.36 3.18
N ILE A 60 -3.52 -1.24 2.88
CA ILE A 60 -2.95 -0.15 2.09
C ILE A 60 -2.47 -0.75 0.78
N GLY A 61 -2.96 -0.22 -0.34
CA GLY A 61 -2.65 -0.78 -1.65
C GLY A 61 -3.13 0.05 -2.83
N CYS A 62 -2.69 -0.33 -4.02
CA CYS A 62 -3.11 0.30 -5.26
C CYS A 62 -4.43 -0.31 -5.75
N LEU A 63 -5.50 0.51 -5.71
CA LEU A 63 -6.87 0.07 -6.03
C LEU A 63 -7.00 -0.45 -7.47
N SER A 64 -6.37 0.21 -8.44
CA SER A 64 -6.40 -0.17 -9.86
C SER A 64 -5.73 -1.53 -10.10
N SER A 65 -4.64 -1.81 -9.38
CA SER A 65 -3.92 -3.09 -9.47
C SER A 65 -4.66 -4.23 -8.80
N LEU A 66 -5.22 -3.99 -7.61
CA LEU A 66 -5.90 -5.06 -6.86
C LEU A 66 -7.26 -5.43 -7.48
N ASN A 67 -7.95 -4.48 -8.11
CA ASN A 67 -9.24 -4.74 -8.77
C ASN A 67 -9.15 -5.75 -9.93
N VAL A 68 -7.97 -5.99 -10.51
CA VAL A 68 -7.84 -7.01 -11.57
C VAL A 68 -7.86 -8.44 -11.03
N ILE A 69 -7.66 -8.63 -9.71
CA ILE A 69 -7.67 -9.94 -9.06
C ILE A 69 -9.07 -10.20 -8.49
N PRO A 70 -9.76 -11.30 -8.89
CA PRO A 70 -11.15 -11.55 -8.47
C PRO A 70 -11.37 -11.60 -6.95
N LEU A 71 -10.40 -12.09 -6.17
CA LEU A 71 -10.50 -12.13 -4.71
C LEU A 71 -10.46 -10.73 -4.10
N TRP A 72 -9.57 -9.87 -4.61
CA TRP A 72 -9.44 -8.50 -4.14
C TRP A 72 -10.58 -7.62 -4.61
N GLU A 73 -11.09 -7.82 -5.83
CA GLU A 73 -12.30 -7.16 -6.31
C GLU A 73 -13.45 -7.36 -5.33
N ARG A 74 -13.68 -8.59 -4.85
CA ARG A 74 -14.72 -8.88 -3.85
C ARG A 74 -14.50 -8.13 -2.54
N ILE A 75 -13.25 -8.09 -2.05
CA ILE A 75 -12.90 -7.36 -0.82
C ILE A 75 -13.15 -5.87 -1.01
N ILE A 76 -12.71 -5.30 -2.14
CA ILE A 76 -12.87 -3.87 -2.46
C ILE A 76 -14.35 -3.52 -2.58
N THR A 77 -15.14 -4.36 -3.25
CA THR A 77 -16.59 -4.19 -3.38
C THR A 77 -17.29 -4.24 -2.02
N TRP A 78 -16.88 -5.16 -1.13
CA TRP A 78 -17.34 -5.17 0.25
C TRP A 78 -16.95 -3.89 1.00
N CYS A 79 -15.70 -3.43 0.87
CA CYS A 79 -15.24 -2.19 1.52
C CYS A 79 -16.02 -0.96 1.05
N ARG A 80 -16.31 -0.86 -0.26
CA ARG A 80 -17.13 0.21 -0.84
C ARG A 80 -18.54 0.18 -0.28
N PHE A 81 -19.18 -0.98 -0.24
CA PHE A 81 -20.54 -1.14 0.28
C PHE A 81 -20.66 -0.72 1.74
N ASN A 82 -19.64 -1.00 2.55
CA ASN A 82 -19.62 -0.65 3.98
C ASN A 82 -19.08 0.76 4.26
N GLY A 83 -18.71 1.54 3.24
CA GLY A 83 -18.17 2.89 3.42
C GLY A 83 -16.80 2.94 4.13
N VAL A 84 -16.00 1.87 4.04
CA VAL A 84 -14.67 1.76 4.68
C VAL A 84 -13.51 1.85 3.69
N LEU A 85 -13.79 2.19 2.43
CA LEU A 85 -12.77 2.50 1.43
C LEU A 85 -12.43 3.99 1.45
N ALA A 86 -11.16 4.32 1.65
CA ALA A 86 -10.65 5.69 1.60
C ALA A 86 -9.49 5.81 0.59
N GLU A 87 -9.50 6.85 -0.23
CA GLU A 87 -8.38 7.17 -1.10
C GLU A 87 -7.24 7.82 -0.31
N MET A 88 -6.00 7.59 -0.74
CA MET A 88 -4.81 8.06 0.00
C MET A 88 -4.72 9.60 0.08
N CYS A 89 -5.26 10.31 -0.91
CA CYS A 89 -5.37 11.78 -0.92
C CYS A 89 -6.19 12.33 0.26
N PHE A 90 -7.04 11.50 0.89
CA PHE A 90 -7.71 11.83 2.15
C PHE A 90 -6.71 12.00 3.31
N PHE A 91 -5.68 11.15 3.35
CA PHE A 91 -4.67 11.21 4.40
C PHE A 91 -3.69 12.37 4.21
N GLU A 92 -3.45 12.85 2.99
CA GLU A 92 -2.55 14.01 2.79
C GLU A 92 -2.99 15.27 3.56
N LYS A 93 -4.31 15.45 3.70
CA LYS A 93 -4.89 16.58 4.46
C LYS A 93 -4.88 16.35 5.97
N THR A 94 -4.80 15.09 6.40
CA THR A 94 -4.99 14.67 7.80
C THR A 94 -3.67 14.30 8.48
N ILE A 95 -2.66 13.90 7.70
CA ILE A 95 -1.32 13.58 8.19
C ILE A 95 -0.66 14.88 8.67
N PRO A 96 -0.26 14.98 9.95
CA PRO A 96 0.47 16.13 10.46
C PRO A 96 1.71 16.40 9.63
N ALA A 97 2.06 17.67 9.42
CA ALA A 97 3.27 18.06 8.67
C ALA A 97 4.55 17.36 9.17
N ALA A 98 4.59 16.96 10.45
CA ALA A 98 5.68 16.20 11.05
C ALA A 98 5.91 14.79 10.45
N ILE A 99 4.90 14.21 9.80
CA ILE A 99 4.97 12.90 9.14
C ILE A 99 5.06 13.07 7.61
N LYS A 100 4.85 14.29 7.10
CA LYS A 100 5.11 14.63 5.70
C LYS A 100 6.62 14.75 5.51
N TYR A 101 7.18 13.96 4.61
CA TYR A 101 8.59 14.04 4.26
C TYR A 101 8.72 14.73 2.90
N GLU A 102 9.60 15.72 2.84
CA GLU A 102 9.84 16.51 1.64
C GLU A 102 11.04 15.97 0.86
N VAL A 103 10.81 15.61 -0.41
CA VAL A 103 11.86 15.16 -1.33
C VAL A 103 12.61 16.40 -1.82
N ARG A 104 13.80 16.64 -1.29
CA ARG A 104 14.68 17.70 -1.82
C ARG A 104 15.28 17.22 -3.15
N GLY A 105 14.54 17.42 -4.23
CA GLY A 105 14.98 17.11 -5.59
C GLY A 105 16.33 17.78 -5.90
N ARG A 106 17.34 16.98 -6.22
CA ARG A 106 18.62 17.48 -6.74
C ARG A 106 18.40 17.84 -8.21
N THR A 107 18.13 19.11 -8.49
CA THR A 107 18.11 19.64 -9.86
C THR A 107 19.50 19.50 -10.47
N SER A 108 19.68 18.49 -11.32
CA SER A 108 20.82 18.43 -12.21
C SER A 108 20.56 19.41 -13.35
N ARG A 109 21.19 20.60 -13.30
CA ARG A 109 21.25 21.50 -14.44
C ARG A 109 21.97 20.78 -15.59
N LYS A 110 21.24 20.31 -16.59
CA LYS A 110 21.72 20.30 -17.96
C LYS A 110 20.98 21.40 -18.68
N GLY A 111 21.75 22.39 -19.15
CA GLY A 111 21.23 23.47 -19.96
C GLY A 111 20.63 22.93 -21.25
N GLY A 112 19.56 23.59 -21.70
CA GLY A 112 18.89 23.31 -22.97
C GLY A 112 17.39 23.39 -22.83
N ASP A 113 16.88 24.63 -22.96
CA ASP A 113 15.54 25.04 -23.36
C ASP A 113 14.60 23.92 -23.87
N ILE A 114 13.48 23.70 -23.17
CA ILE A 114 12.12 23.41 -23.66
C ILE A 114 11.16 23.59 -22.45
N ARG A 115 9.96 24.12 -22.70
CA ARG A 115 8.92 24.39 -21.71
C ARG A 115 8.38 23.07 -21.13
N ASP A 116 8.71 22.78 -19.87
CA ASP A 116 8.14 21.67 -19.11
C ASP A 116 6.97 22.16 -18.24
N GLU A 117 5.74 21.84 -18.63
CA GLU A 117 4.63 21.69 -17.69
C GLU A 117 4.87 20.38 -16.94
N GLY A 118 5.67 20.44 -15.87
CA GLY A 118 5.95 19.29 -15.02
C GLY A 118 4.78 19.00 -14.09
N GLU A 119 4.07 17.90 -14.34
CA GLU A 119 3.29 17.25 -13.29
C GLU A 119 4.23 16.90 -12.13
N GLU A 120 3.94 17.42 -10.94
CA GLU A 120 4.57 17.01 -9.69
C GLU A 120 4.19 15.56 -9.40
N GLU A 121 4.84 14.60 -10.05
CA GLU A 121 4.74 13.21 -9.65
C GLU A 121 5.39 13.05 -8.27
N SER A 122 4.55 12.73 -7.30
CA SER A 122 4.94 12.38 -5.94
C SER A 122 5.63 11.02 -5.95
N VAL A 123 6.93 11.00 -6.26
CA VAL A 123 7.71 9.76 -6.28
C VAL A 123 8.14 9.40 -4.86
N TRP A 124 7.47 8.40 -4.28
CA TRP A 124 7.80 7.85 -2.98
C TRP A 124 8.95 6.83 -3.08
N ARG A 125 10.09 7.09 -2.43
CA ARG A 125 11.12 6.07 -2.18
C ARG A 125 11.31 5.84 -0.69
N VAL A 126 11.26 4.57 -0.29
CA VAL A 126 11.64 4.09 1.04
C VAL A 126 13.17 4.09 1.15
N PRO A 127 13.78 4.78 2.13
CA PRO A 127 15.19 4.66 2.40
C PRO A 127 15.46 3.32 3.11
N PHE A 128 16.35 2.51 2.52
CA PHE A 128 17.22 1.63 3.28
C PHE A 128 18.59 2.29 3.36
#